data_AF-A0A844EI57-F1
#
_entry.id   AF-A0A844EI57-F1
#
_cell.length_a   1.000
_cell.length_b   1.000
_cell.length_c   1.000
_cell.angle_alpha   90.00
_cell.angle_beta   90.00
_cell.angle_gamma   90.00
#
_symmetry.space_group_name_H-M   'P 1'
#
loop_
_entity.id
_entity.type
_entity.pdbx_description
1 polymer ?
#
loop_
_entity_poly.entity_id
_entity_poly.type
_entity_poly.pdbx_seq_one_letter_code
_entity_poly.pdbx_strand_id
1 'polypeptide(L)'
;IAVHEAMKLNIPIVAMVDTNTDPDQIDVVIPSNDDAIRAVRLITSKMADAIIEGRQGEDDVNEKTFEGKDGDKKDKKEDSIEDIADAVEGSNDSDK
;
A
#
# COMPACT_ATOMS: atom_id res chain seq x y z
N ILE A 1 9.89 -22.64 -5.58
CA ILE A 1 8.52 -23.12 -5.26
C ILE A 1 7.48 -22.05 -5.58
N ALA A 2 7.54 -20.86 -4.99
CA ALA A 2 6.58 -19.77 -5.25
C ALA A 2 6.39 -19.43 -6.74
N VAL A 3 7.47 -19.28 -7.51
CA VAL A 3 7.40 -19.04 -8.97
C VAL A 3 6.60 -20.14 -9.69
N HIS A 4 6.83 -21.40 -9.34
CA HIS A 4 6.14 -22.52 -9.95
C HIS A 4 4.65 -22.59 -9.56
N GLU A 5 4.29 -22.16 -8.34
CA GLU A 5 2.90 -22.08 -7.90
C GLU A 5 2.16 -20.94 -8.59
N ALA A 6 2.80 -19.77 -8.71
CA ALA A 6 2.26 -18.63 -9.45
C ALA A 6 2.02 -18.96 -10.93
N MET A 7 2.97 -19.65 -11.58
CA MET A 7 2.78 -20.16 -12.95
C MET A 7 1.58 -21.11 -13.07
N LYS A 8 1.39 -22.03 -12.11
CA LYS A 8 0.24 -22.95 -12.10
C LYS A 8 -1.10 -22.24 -11.92
N LEU A 9 -1.09 -21.11 -11.21
CA LEU A 9 -2.28 -20.30 -10.95
C LEU A 9 -2.48 -19.19 -12.00
N ASN A 10 -1.63 -19.13 -13.04
CA ASN A 10 -1.64 -18.08 -14.06
C ASN A 10 -1.55 -16.66 -13.46
N ILE A 11 -0.82 -16.50 -12.36
CA ILE A 11 -0.57 -15.21 -11.72
C ILE A 11 0.65 -14.57 -12.39
N PRO A 12 0.57 -13.31 -12.86
CA PRO A 12 1.71 -12.60 -13.43
C PRO A 12 2.85 -12.44 -12.43
N ILE A 13 4.07 -12.74 -12.86
CA ILE A 13 5.26 -12.78 -12.01
C ILE A 13 6.17 -11.62 -12.36
N VAL A 14 6.40 -10.73 -11.39
CA VAL A 14 7.41 -9.69 -11.43
C VAL A 14 8.51 -10.06 -10.44
N ALA A 15 9.76 -10.17 -10.89
CA ALA A 15 10.85 -10.62 -10.02
C ALA A 15 12.19 -9.92 -10.32
N MET A 16 13.00 -9.80 -9.27
CA MET A 16 14.40 -9.38 -9.37
C MET A 16 15.25 -10.57 -9.84
N VAL A 17 16.10 -10.36 -10.84
CA VAL A 17 16.95 -11.41 -11.41
C VAL A 17 18.41 -10.96 -11.35
N ASP A 18 19.25 -11.77 -10.71
CA ASP A 18 20.71 -11.67 -10.74
C ASP A 18 21.31 -12.76 -11.65
N THR A 19 22.62 -12.77 -11.81
CA THR A 19 23.43 -13.64 -12.68
C THR A 19 23.22 -15.15 -12.47
N ASN A 20 22.67 -15.57 -11.34
CA ASN A 20 22.43 -16.97 -10.97
C ASN A 20 20.96 -17.39 -11.13
N THR A 21 20.08 -16.50 -11.58
CA THR A 21 18.63 -16.73 -11.68
C THR A 21 18.21 -16.80 -13.15
N ASP A 22 17.36 -17.78 -13.48
CA ASP A 22 16.83 -17.99 -14.84
C ASP A 22 15.65 -17.04 -15.11
N PRO A 23 15.76 -16.11 -16.09
CA PRO A 23 14.70 -15.15 -16.40
C PRO A 23 13.53 -15.74 -17.19
N ASP A 24 13.66 -16.93 -17.78
CA ASP A 24 12.67 -17.48 -18.70
C ASP A 24 11.31 -17.79 -18.05
N GLN A 25 11.28 -17.92 -16.72
CA GLN A 25 10.09 -18.23 -15.92
C GLN A 25 9.37 -16.99 -15.36
N ILE A 26 9.80 -15.80 -15.75
CA ILE A 26 9.34 -14.52 -15.17
C ILE A 26 8.76 -13.65 -16.27
N ASP A 27 7.55 -13.09 -16.05
CA ASP A 27 6.88 -12.26 -17.04
C ASP A 27 7.50 -10.86 -17.14
N VAL A 28 7.86 -10.27 -15.99
CA VAL A 28 8.53 -8.96 -15.91
C VAL A 28 9.81 -9.09 -15.09
N VAL A 29 10.93 -8.99 -15.79
CA VAL A 29 12.26 -9.13 -15.22
C VAL A 29 12.82 -7.78 -14.81
N ILE A 30 13.30 -7.69 -13.57
CA ILE A 30 14.05 -6.54 -13.05
C ILE A 30 15.50 -6.98 -12.80
N PRO A 31 16.44 -6.64 -13.68
CA PRO A 31 17.85 -6.94 -13.46
C PRO A 31 18.34 -6.24 -12.19
N SER A 32 18.81 -7.00 -11.20
CA SER A 32 19.25 -6.46 -9.90
C SER A 32 20.18 -7.42 -9.18
N ASN A 33 21.00 -6.89 -8.29
CA ASN A 33 21.69 -7.67 -7.27
C ASN A 33 20.71 -7.94 -6.10
N ASP A 34 20.20 -9.15 -6.01
CA ASP A 34 19.21 -9.56 -4.99
C ASP A 34 19.84 -9.92 -3.64
N ASP A 35 21.14 -10.21 -3.61
CA ASP A 35 21.92 -10.43 -2.38
C ASP A 35 22.13 -9.13 -1.56
N ALA A 36 22.11 -7.97 -2.21
CA ALA A 36 22.39 -6.70 -1.56
C ALA A 36 21.15 -6.08 -0.90
N ILE A 37 21.14 -6.00 0.43
CA ILE A 37 20.05 -5.36 1.20
C ILE A 37 19.70 -3.94 0.75
N ARG A 38 20.68 -3.17 0.28
CA ARG A 38 20.46 -1.81 -0.25
C ARG A 38 19.67 -1.85 -1.56
N ALA A 39 19.95 -2.80 -2.44
CA ALA A 39 19.24 -2.96 -3.70
C ALA A 39 17.80 -3.45 -3.46
N VAL A 40 17.63 -4.48 -2.62
CA VAL A 40 16.30 -4.97 -2.23
C VAL A 40 15.46 -3.85 -1.62
N ARG A 41 16.00 -3.07 -0.68
CA ARG A 41 15.29 -1.94 -0.08
C ARG A 41 14.90 -0.88 -1.09
N LEU A 42 15.79 -0.51 -2.00
CA LEU A 42 15.52 0.50 -3.02
C LEU A 42 14.40 0.07 -3.96
N ILE A 43 14.45 -1.18 -4.44
CA ILE A 43 13.46 -1.70 -5.39
C ILE A 43 12.11 -1.86 -4.70
N THR A 44 12.08 -2.50 -3.53
CA THR A 44 10.83 -2.69 -2.77
C THR A 44 10.21 -1.37 -2.35
N SER A 45 11.00 -0.36 -1.95
CA SER A 45 10.46 0.97 -1.61
C SER A 45 9.85 1.66 -2.82
N LYS A 46 10.51 1.59 -3.98
CA LYS A 46 9.99 2.21 -5.21
C LYS A 46 8.76 1.49 -5.74
N MET A 47 8.68 0.18 -5.58
CA MET A 47 7.46 -0.59 -5.87
C MET A 47 6.31 -0.19 -4.94
N ALA A 48 6.57 -0.01 -3.65
CA ALA A 48 5.55 0.45 -2.70
C ALA A 48 5.03 1.85 -3.07
N ASP A 49 5.94 2.79 -3.36
CA ASP A 49 5.58 4.13 -3.85
C ASP A 49 4.68 4.04 -5.09
N ALA A 50 5.07 3.25 -6.10
CA ALA A 50 4.31 3.09 -7.33
C ALA A 50 2.93 2.45 -7.14
N ILE A 51 2.79 1.49 -6.20
CA ILE A 51 1.49 0.89 -5.87
C ILE A 51 0.58 1.92 -5.18
N ILE A 52 1.14 2.73 -4.28
CA ILE A 52 0.38 3.80 -3.61
C ILE A 52 -0.08 4.84 -4.62
N GLU A 53 0.82 5.32 -5.48
CA GLU A 53 0.48 6.25 -6.56
C GLU A 53 -0.57 5.67 -7.52
N GLY A 54 -0.46 4.39 -7.87
CA GLY A 54 -1.44 3.70 -8.71
C GLY A 54 -2.83 3.61 -8.06
N ARG A 55 -2.89 3.39 -6.75
CA ARG A 55 -4.14 3.32 -5.97
C ARG A 55 -4.78 4.67 -5.69
N GLN A 56 -4.00 5.75 -5.60
CA GLN A 56 -4.54 7.10 -5.43
C GLN A 56 -5.41 7.55 -6.62
N GLY A 57 -5.30 6.89 -7.77
CA GLY A 57 -6.24 7.05 -8.90
C GLY A 57 -7.47 6.11 -8.87
N GLU A 58 -7.51 5.14 -7.95
CA GLU A 58 -8.57 4.14 -7.77
C GLU A 58 -9.49 4.42 -6.56
N ASP A 59 -9.10 5.30 -5.64
CA ASP A 59 -9.87 5.65 -4.43
C ASP A 59 -11.26 6.27 -4.73
N ASP A 60 -11.49 6.76 -5.95
CA ASP A 60 -12.83 7.21 -6.39
C ASP A 60 -13.75 6.09 -6.91
N VAL A 61 -13.27 4.85 -7.09
CA VAL A 61 -14.06 3.80 -7.78
C VAL A 61 -14.12 2.40 -7.14
N ASN A 62 -13.42 2.06 -6.05
CA ASN A 62 -13.56 0.70 -5.51
C ASN A 62 -13.47 0.54 -3.98
N GLU A 63 -14.46 1.08 -3.26
CA GLU A 63 -14.70 0.78 -1.83
C GLU A 63 -15.37 -0.60 -1.60
N LYS A 64 -15.51 -1.48 -2.61
CA LYS A 64 -16.29 -2.73 -2.46
C LYS A 64 -15.67 -3.95 -3.09
N THR A 65 -14.49 -4.34 -2.64
CA THR A 65 -14.12 -5.76 -2.59
C THR A 65 -12.84 -5.92 -1.79
N PHE A 66 -12.94 -6.30 -0.51
CA PHE A 66 -12.06 -7.21 0.24
C PHE A 66 -12.38 -7.10 1.76
N GLU A 67 -13.63 -7.35 2.14
CA GLU A 67 -13.92 -7.78 3.52
C GLU A 67 -13.66 -9.27 3.63
N GLY A 68 -12.50 -9.61 4.19
CA GLY A 68 -12.05 -10.98 4.41
C GLY A 68 -11.12 -11.09 5.62
N LYS A 69 -11.69 -10.83 6.81
CA LYS A 69 -11.21 -11.22 8.16
C LYS A 69 -9.77 -10.84 8.56
N ASP A 70 -9.64 -9.78 9.34
CA ASP A 70 -9.33 -9.87 10.78
C ASP A 70 -9.54 -8.48 11.42
N GLY A 71 -10.21 -8.47 12.58
CA GLY A 71 -10.85 -7.27 13.13
C GLY A 71 -9.93 -6.31 13.87
N ASP A 72 -10.27 -5.02 13.85
CA ASP A 72 -10.76 -4.28 15.03
C ASP A 72 -11.39 -2.96 14.58
N LYS A 73 -12.55 -2.63 15.15
CA LYS A 73 -13.26 -1.36 14.93
C LYS A 73 -12.53 -0.22 15.62
N LYS A 74 -12.32 0.91 14.93
CA LYS A 74 -12.91 2.19 15.37
C LYS A 74 -12.71 3.31 14.36
N ASP A 75 -13.85 3.76 13.85
CA ASP A 75 -14.05 5.09 13.29
C ASP A 75 -13.50 6.16 14.25
N LYS A 76 -12.57 6.99 13.75
CA LYS A 76 -12.40 8.35 14.23
C LYS A 76 -12.43 9.27 13.02
N LYS A 77 -13.64 9.77 12.78
CA LYS A 77 -13.89 11.01 12.08
C LYS A 77 -13.04 12.08 12.77
N GLU A 78 -12.03 12.58 12.08
CA GLU A 78 -11.26 13.74 12.53
C GLU A 78 -12.21 14.94 12.42
N ASP A 79 -12.79 15.36 13.54
CA ASP A 79 -13.56 16.60 13.59
C ASP A 79 -12.60 17.76 13.22
N SER A 80 -13.00 18.53 12.22
CA SER A 80 -12.27 19.68 11.70
C SER A 80 -11.93 20.66 12.82
N ILE A 81 -10.74 21.28 12.74
CA ILE A 81 -10.30 22.38 13.63
C ILE A 81 -11.36 23.48 13.80
N GLU A 82 -12.24 23.67 12.81
CA GLU A 82 -13.34 24.63 12.83
C GLU A 82 -14.42 24.26 13.88
N ASP A 83 -14.74 22.98 14.06
CA ASP A 83 -15.78 22.53 15.00
C ASP A 83 -15.32 22.67 16.48
N ILE A 84 -14.01 22.62 16.73
CA ILE A 84 -13.42 22.83 18.07
C ILE A 84 -13.44 24.32 18.45
N ALA A 85 -13.24 25.22 17.47
CA ALA A 85 -13.20 26.66 17.71
C ALA A 85 -14.58 27.21 18.13
N ASP A 86 -15.65 26.76 17.46
CA ASP A 86 -17.03 27.20 17.75
C ASP A 86 -17.51 26.76 19.15
N ALA A 87 -17.04 25.61 19.65
CA ALA A 87 -17.35 25.14 21.00
C ALA A 87 -16.66 25.97 22.10
N VAL A 88 -15.49 26.54 21.82
CA VAL A 88 -14.72 27.34 22.78
C VAL A 88 -15.26 28.77 22.90
N GLU A 89 -15.69 29.39 21.80
CA GLU A 89 -16.21 30.76 21.83
C GLU A 89 -17.65 30.86 22.38
N GLY A 90 -18.47 29.80 22.24
CA GLY A 90 -19.86 29.79 22.72
C GLY A 90 -20.07 29.66 24.23
N SER A 91 -19.00 29.47 25.02
CA SER A 91 -19.12 29.11 26.45
C SER A 91 -18.71 30.23 27.43
N ASN A 92 -18.27 31.40 26.96
CA ASN A 92 -17.62 32.39 27.83
C ASN A 92 -18.37 33.72 28.02
N ASP A 93 -19.68 33.76 27.78
CA ASP A 93 -20.50 34.95 28.06
C ASP A 93 -21.80 34.60 28.79
N SER A 94 -21.68 34.17 30.05
CA SER A 94 -22.67 34.43 31.09
C SER A 94 -22.18 33.99 32.47
N ASP A 95 -21.46 34.85 33.18
CA ASP A 95 -21.55 34.95 34.64
C ASP A 95 -20.99 36.30 35.11
N LYS A 96 -21.94 37.19 35.47
CA LYS A 96 -21.85 38.37 36.36
C LYS A 96 -20.51 39.09 36.57
#